data_AF-I3TT02-F1
#
_entry.id   AF-I3TT02-F1
#
_cell.length_a   1.000
_cell.length_b   1.000
_cell.length_c   1.000
_cell.angle_alpha   90.00
_cell.angle_beta   90.00
_cell.angle_gamma   90.00
#
_symmetry.space_group_name_H-M   'P 1'
#
loop_
_entity.id
_entity.type
_entity.pdbx_description
1 polymer ?
#
loop_
_entity_poly.entity_id
_entity_poly.type
_entity_poly.pdbx_seq_one_letter_code
_entity_poly.pdbx_strand_id
1 'polypeptide(L)'
;MSPTRLYLDLLKQVLLNQTGLEAELRLAHVAACHVAGTDPDPYHLRDIRFTEAETFAAAAARRDDGRWTAADRPGLGLAYTMTGRQRLDHLEACLDDIRTEGVPGDLIETGVWRGGCGIFMRGYLAVHAMADRRVWLADSFAGVPAPSHAIDAGDTLFQQNDLLAISRPLVEDAFRRFDLLDDRVRFVEGLFEETLPGLDTGPLALLRLDGDLFTSTCAALEALYDRVAPGGWIIIDDYGAVQGCRIATDMFRHVRGITTPLDRVDWTCVAWRKS
;
A
#
# COMPACT_ATOMS: atom_id res chain seq x y z
N MET A 1 -10.91 7.02 -23.82
CA MET A 1 -10.52 7.09 -22.39
C MET A 1 -10.00 8.50 -22.15
N SER A 2 -10.36 9.18 -21.05
CA SER A 2 -9.90 10.56 -20.80
C SER A 2 -8.40 10.60 -20.47
N PRO A 3 -7.69 11.74 -20.69
CA PRO A 3 -6.28 11.88 -20.30
C PRO A 3 -6.04 11.56 -18.82
N THR A 4 -6.94 12.01 -17.94
CA THR A 4 -6.90 11.70 -16.51
C THR A 4 -6.94 10.21 -16.23
N ARG A 5 -7.85 9.47 -16.87
CA ARG A 5 -7.96 8.02 -16.69
C ARG A 5 -6.74 7.28 -17.26
N LEU A 6 -6.17 7.75 -18.37
CA LEU A 6 -4.92 7.20 -18.91
C LEU A 6 -3.75 7.42 -17.94
N TYR A 7 -3.65 8.60 -17.32
CA TYR A 7 -2.63 8.89 -16.32
C TYR A 7 -2.76 8.00 -15.08
N LEU A 8 -3.96 7.91 -14.48
CA LEU A 8 -4.18 7.10 -13.27
C LEU A 8 -3.98 5.61 -13.54
N ASP A 9 -4.42 5.12 -14.71
CA ASP A 9 -4.18 3.73 -15.10
C ASP A 9 -2.68 3.44 -15.26
N LEU A 10 -1.94 4.28 -15.98
CA LEU A 10 -0.49 4.14 -16.12
C LEU A 10 0.22 4.24 -14.77
N LEU A 11 -0.19 5.16 -13.90
CA LEU A 11 0.38 5.32 -12.57
C LEU A 11 0.25 4.02 -11.77
N LYS A 12 -0.93 3.41 -11.75
CA LYS A 12 -1.14 2.10 -11.08
C LYS A 12 -0.24 1.01 -11.69
N GLN A 13 -0.13 0.96 -13.02
CA GLN A 13 0.74 -0.01 -13.69
C GLN A 13 2.21 0.15 -13.28
N VAL A 14 2.71 1.39 -13.20
CA VAL A 14 4.09 1.66 -12.79
C VAL A 14 4.30 1.36 -11.31
N LEU A 15 3.36 1.73 -10.44
CA LEU A 15 3.44 1.46 -9.00
C LEU A 15 3.47 -0.04 -8.68
N LEU A 16 2.77 -0.84 -9.48
CA LEU A 16 2.79 -2.30 -9.41
C LEU A 16 3.93 -2.95 -10.21
N ASN A 17 4.78 -2.15 -10.86
CA ASN A 17 5.82 -2.60 -11.79
C ASN A 17 5.32 -3.49 -12.95
N GLN A 18 4.05 -3.35 -13.36
CA GLN A 18 3.49 -4.08 -14.50
C GLN A 18 4.22 -3.75 -15.81
N THR A 19 4.73 -2.52 -15.94
CA THR A 19 5.54 -2.08 -17.09
C THR A 19 6.99 -2.58 -17.04
N GLY A 20 7.45 -3.13 -15.91
CA GLY A 20 8.84 -3.55 -15.68
C GLY A 20 9.03 -5.03 -15.44
N LEU A 21 8.00 -5.87 -15.64
CA LEU A 21 8.08 -7.31 -15.40
C LEU A 21 9.20 -8.00 -16.20
N GLU A 22 9.47 -7.57 -17.43
CA GLU A 22 10.58 -8.13 -18.21
C GLU A 22 11.94 -7.88 -17.55
N ALA A 23 12.11 -6.75 -16.85
CA ALA A 23 13.33 -6.47 -16.10
C ALA A 23 13.47 -7.41 -14.89
N GLU A 24 12.39 -7.68 -14.16
CA GLU A 24 12.39 -8.67 -13.08
C GLU A 24 12.79 -10.05 -13.58
N LEU A 25 12.18 -10.50 -14.67
CA LEU A 25 12.48 -11.80 -15.28
C LEU A 25 13.95 -11.87 -15.72
N ARG A 26 14.49 -10.80 -16.32
CA ARG A 26 15.90 -10.73 -16.73
C ARG A 26 16.83 -10.84 -15.52
N LEU A 27 16.54 -10.11 -14.44
CA LEU A 27 17.34 -10.17 -13.21
C LEU A 27 17.30 -11.56 -12.58
N ALA A 28 16.13 -12.18 -12.52
CA ALA A 28 15.96 -13.54 -12.01
C ALA A 28 16.74 -14.56 -12.86
N HIS A 29 16.67 -14.45 -14.20
CA HIS A 29 17.40 -15.31 -15.11
C HIS A 29 18.92 -15.15 -14.95
N VAL A 30 19.42 -13.92 -14.91
CA VAL A 30 20.85 -13.64 -14.70
C VAL A 30 21.33 -14.19 -13.35
N ALA A 31 20.54 -14.03 -12.29
CA ALA A 31 20.86 -14.59 -10.98
C ALA A 31 20.90 -16.14 -11.01
N ALA A 32 19.97 -16.78 -11.72
CA ALA A 32 19.95 -18.23 -11.90
C ALA A 32 21.18 -18.73 -12.68
N CYS A 33 21.55 -18.07 -13.78
CA CYS A 33 22.77 -18.35 -14.53
C CYS A 33 24.03 -18.23 -13.66
N HIS A 34 24.11 -17.16 -12.85
CA HIS A 34 25.23 -16.96 -11.94
C HIS A 34 25.37 -18.11 -10.93
N VAL A 35 24.27 -18.54 -10.30
CA VAL A 35 24.27 -19.68 -9.37
C VAL A 35 24.64 -20.99 -10.07
N ALA A 36 24.21 -21.18 -11.33
CA ALA A 36 24.53 -22.35 -12.13
C ALA A 36 25.96 -22.34 -12.72
N GLY A 37 26.69 -21.22 -12.64
CA GLY A 37 27.99 -21.05 -13.28
C GLY A 37 27.90 -21.04 -14.81
N THR A 38 26.77 -20.59 -15.36
CA THR A 38 26.54 -20.49 -16.81
C THR A 38 26.46 -19.02 -17.26
N ASP A 39 26.77 -18.78 -18.53
CA ASP A 39 26.58 -17.46 -19.13
C ASP A 39 25.12 -17.29 -19.57
N PRO A 40 24.48 -16.13 -19.31
CA PRO A 40 23.12 -15.89 -19.75
C PRO A 40 23.06 -15.69 -21.27
N ASP A 41 22.09 -16.34 -21.93
CA ASP A 41 21.88 -16.21 -23.38
C ASP A 41 21.32 -14.80 -23.71
N PRO A 42 22.03 -13.98 -24.52
CA PRO A 42 21.57 -12.64 -24.90
C PRO A 42 20.22 -12.63 -25.64
N TYR A 43 19.90 -13.66 -26.43
CA TYR A 43 18.63 -13.73 -27.15
C TYR A 43 17.47 -14.02 -26.21
N HIS A 44 17.68 -14.94 -25.27
CA HIS A 44 16.71 -15.23 -24.21
C HIS A 44 16.47 -13.99 -23.34
N LEU A 45 17.52 -13.26 -22.94
CA LEU A 45 17.37 -12.02 -22.16
C LEU A 45 16.60 -10.93 -22.92
N ARG A 46 16.89 -10.74 -24.22
CA ARG A 46 16.18 -9.76 -25.04
C ARG A 46 14.69 -10.08 -25.11
N ASP A 47 14.36 -11.31 -25.46
CA ASP A 47 12.99 -11.75 -25.78
C ASP A 47 12.31 -12.46 -24.60
N ILE A 48 12.75 -12.20 -23.37
CA ILE A 48 12.38 -12.98 -22.18
C ILE A 48 10.87 -13.11 -21.99
N ARG A 49 10.12 -12.06 -22.35
CA ARG A 49 8.66 -12.06 -22.30
C ARG A 49 8.04 -13.22 -23.09
N PHE A 50 8.65 -13.60 -24.20
CA PHE A 50 8.15 -14.62 -25.11
C PHE A 50 8.79 -15.98 -24.81
N THR A 51 10.07 -16.02 -24.45
CA THR A 51 10.76 -17.27 -24.09
C THR A 51 10.33 -17.80 -22.72
N GLU A 52 9.88 -16.92 -21.82
CA GLU A 52 9.36 -17.21 -20.47
C GLU A 52 7.90 -16.76 -20.33
N ALA A 53 7.07 -16.99 -21.37
CA ALA A 53 5.71 -16.43 -21.45
C ALA A 53 4.80 -16.85 -20.27
N GLU A 54 4.92 -18.07 -19.78
CA GLU A 54 4.15 -18.55 -18.62
C GLU A 54 4.59 -17.84 -17.34
N THR A 55 5.89 -17.70 -17.11
CA THR A 55 6.47 -16.97 -15.98
C THR A 55 6.05 -15.50 -16.01
N PHE A 56 6.06 -14.88 -17.20
CA PHE A 56 5.60 -13.50 -17.38
C PHE A 56 4.11 -13.35 -17.05
N ALA A 57 3.27 -14.24 -17.56
CA ALA A 57 1.82 -14.23 -17.30
C ALA A 57 1.52 -14.44 -15.80
N ALA A 58 2.25 -15.35 -15.14
CA ALA A 58 2.12 -15.57 -13.70
C ALA A 58 2.55 -14.33 -12.90
N ALA A 59 3.64 -13.66 -13.27
CA ALA A 59 4.09 -12.42 -12.63
C ALA A 59 3.04 -11.30 -12.79
N ALA A 60 2.46 -11.16 -13.98
CA ALA A 60 1.39 -10.19 -14.24
C ALA A 60 0.14 -10.47 -13.38
N ALA A 61 -0.33 -11.72 -13.34
CA ALA A 61 -1.49 -12.11 -12.52
C ALA A 61 -1.27 -11.84 -11.03
N ARG A 62 -0.03 -12.00 -10.53
CA ARG A 62 0.34 -11.67 -9.13
C ARG A 62 0.24 -10.18 -8.85
N ARG A 63 0.59 -9.31 -9.82
CA ARG A 63 0.38 -7.85 -9.71
C ARG A 63 -1.09 -7.48 -9.69
N ASP A 64 -1.95 -8.26 -10.31
CA ASP A 64 -3.39 -8.00 -10.27
C ASP A 64 -4.02 -8.42 -8.93
N ASP A 65 -3.59 -9.55 -8.37
CA ASP A 65 -4.14 -10.12 -7.13
C ASP A 65 -3.52 -9.54 -5.84
N GLY A 66 -2.25 -9.12 -5.89
CA GLY A 66 -1.54 -8.60 -4.72
C GLY A 66 -1.26 -9.66 -3.64
N ARG A 67 -1.37 -10.95 -3.96
CA ARG A 67 -0.90 -12.06 -3.12
C ARG A 67 0.55 -12.34 -3.42
N TRP A 68 1.39 -12.04 -2.44
CA TRP A 68 2.82 -12.30 -2.52
C TRP A 68 3.20 -13.53 -1.73
N THR A 69 4.13 -14.29 -2.28
CA THR A 69 4.67 -15.51 -1.66
C THR A 69 6.18 -15.38 -1.51
N ALA A 70 6.81 -16.27 -0.74
CA ALA A 70 8.27 -16.29 -0.62
C ALA A 70 8.99 -16.42 -1.99
N ALA A 71 8.35 -17.09 -2.97
CA ALA A 71 8.89 -17.21 -4.33
C ALA A 71 8.92 -15.88 -5.10
N ASP A 72 8.16 -14.86 -4.66
CA ASP A 72 8.15 -13.52 -5.26
C ASP A 72 9.22 -12.59 -4.78
N ARG A 73 9.90 -12.94 -3.68
CA ARG A 73 10.82 -12.05 -2.98
C ARG A 73 11.83 -11.34 -3.92
N PRO A 74 12.38 -11.97 -4.96
CA PRO A 74 13.26 -11.28 -5.92
C PRO A 74 12.55 -10.15 -6.70
N GLY A 75 11.28 -10.32 -7.07
CA GLY A 75 10.49 -9.35 -7.85
C GLY A 75 9.92 -8.21 -7.01
N LEU A 76 9.77 -8.41 -5.69
CA LEU A 76 9.35 -7.35 -4.77
C LEU A 76 10.32 -6.18 -4.74
N GLY A 77 11.55 -6.32 -5.25
CA GLY A 77 12.57 -5.26 -5.37
C GLY A 77 12.19 -4.05 -6.24
N LEU A 78 11.22 -4.17 -7.14
CA LEU A 78 10.97 -3.14 -8.18
C LEU A 78 9.61 -2.43 -8.10
N ALA A 79 8.62 -3.00 -7.41
CA ALA A 79 7.32 -2.35 -7.20
C ALA A 79 7.38 -1.29 -6.08
N TYR A 80 6.47 -0.31 -6.12
CA TYR A 80 6.29 0.71 -5.08
C TYR A 80 5.16 0.37 -4.11
N THR A 81 4.30 -0.59 -4.45
CA THR A 81 3.26 -1.13 -3.56
C THR A 81 3.06 -2.63 -3.77
N MET A 82 2.60 -3.31 -2.71
CA MET A 82 2.25 -4.73 -2.69
C MET A 82 0.73 -4.99 -2.78
N THR A 83 -0.09 -3.93 -2.82
CA THR A 83 -1.55 -4.05 -2.73
C THR A 83 -2.21 -4.75 -3.93
N GLY A 84 -1.53 -4.81 -5.07
CA GLY A 84 -2.12 -5.29 -6.29
C GLY A 84 -3.14 -4.33 -6.90
N ARG A 85 -3.68 -4.73 -8.07
CA ARG A 85 -4.52 -3.88 -8.90
C ARG A 85 -5.89 -3.60 -8.30
N GLN A 86 -6.54 -4.62 -7.73
CA GLN A 86 -7.89 -4.49 -7.19
C GLN A 86 -7.96 -3.46 -6.05
N ARG A 87 -6.99 -3.47 -5.13
CA ARG A 87 -6.90 -2.49 -4.04
C ARG A 87 -6.60 -1.07 -4.53
N LEU A 88 -5.78 -0.88 -5.58
CA LEU A 88 -5.55 0.45 -6.16
C LEU A 88 -6.80 0.97 -6.92
N ASP A 89 -7.51 0.10 -7.62
CA ASP A 89 -8.78 0.45 -8.27
C ASP A 89 -9.85 0.82 -7.23
N HIS A 90 -9.91 0.11 -6.10
CA HIS A 90 -10.78 0.47 -4.99
C HIS A 90 -10.37 1.79 -4.32
N LEU A 91 -9.07 2.03 -4.11
CA LEU A 91 -8.57 3.30 -3.60
C LEU A 91 -8.96 4.47 -4.52
N GLU A 92 -8.90 4.28 -5.85
CA GLU A 92 -9.40 5.27 -6.82
C GLU A 92 -10.90 5.53 -6.64
N ALA A 93 -11.71 4.49 -6.48
CA ALA A 93 -13.14 4.62 -6.25
C ALA A 93 -13.47 5.39 -4.96
N CYS A 94 -12.77 5.11 -3.86
CA CYS A 94 -12.92 5.87 -2.61
C CYS A 94 -12.58 7.36 -2.81
N LEU A 95 -11.52 7.66 -3.58
CA LEU A 95 -11.12 9.03 -3.88
C LEU A 95 -12.13 9.73 -4.81
N ASP A 96 -12.73 9.00 -5.75
CA ASP A 96 -13.83 9.48 -6.58
C ASP A 96 -15.06 9.86 -5.76
N ASP A 97 -15.45 9.05 -4.78
CA ASP A 97 -16.54 9.37 -3.86
C ASP A 97 -16.23 10.63 -3.04
N ILE A 98 -15.03 10.68 -2.44
CA ILE A 98 -14.56 11.83 -1.66
C ILE A 98 -14.61 13.13 -2.49
N ARG A 99 -14.12 13.07 -3.74
CA ARG A 99 -14.11 14.21 -4.66
C ARG A 99 -15.51 14.60 -5.09
N THR A 100 -16.35 13.63 -5.46
CA THR A 100 -17.69 13.88 -6.02
C THR A 100 -18.65 14.41 -4.97
N GLU A 101 -18.53 13.93 -3.73
CA GLU A 101 -19.40 14.33 -2.63
C GLU A 101 -18.81 15.46 -1.77
N GLY A 102 -17.58 15.88 -2.04
CA GLY A 102 -16.95 16.99 -1.33
C GLY A 102 -16.63 16.67 0.14
N VAL A 103 -16.33 15.41 0.46
CA VAL A 103 -16.00 14.98 1.83
C VAL A 103 -14.74 15.73 2.29
N PRO A 104 -14.78 16.51 3.39
CA PRO A 104 -13.63 17.31 3.81
C PRO A 104 -12.54 16.46 4.44
N GLY A 105 -11.30 16.95 4.37
CA GLY A 105 -10.16 16.38 5.09
C GLY A 105 -9.05 15.81 4.21
N ASP A 106 -7.92 15.59 4.87
CA ASP A 106 -6.70 15.04 4.30
C ASP A 106 -6.82 13.51 4.09
N LEU A 107 -5.82 12.92 3.45
CA LEU A 107 -5.69 11.48 3.24
C LEU A 107 -4.54 10.96 4.10
N ILE A 108 -4.70 9.81 4.75
CA ILE A 108 -3.61 9.17 5.52
C ILE A 108 -3.51 7.68 5.25
N GLU A 109 -2.28 7.20 5.22
CA GLU A 109 -1.91 5.80 5.22
C GLU A 109 -1.01 5.49 6.43
N THR A 110 -1.33 4.44 7.18
CA THR A 110 -0.53 3.94 8.31
C THR A 110 0.05 2.57 7.95
N GLY A 111 1.35 2.56 7.63
CA GLY A 111 2.05 1.44 6.98
C GLY A 111 2.11 1.69 5.48
N VAL A 112 3.25 2.21 5.01
CA VAL A 112 3.40 2.73 3.64
C VAL A 112 4.37 1.90 2.80
N TRP A 113 5.25 1.12 3.43
CA TRP A 113 6.33 0.40 2.76
C TRP A 113 7.14 1.34 1.83
N ARG A 114 7.04 1.18 0.50
CA ARG A 114 7.69 2.06 -0.49
C ARG A 114 6.87 3.27 -0.92
N GLY A 115 5.70 3.45 -0.31
CA GLY A 115 4.84 4.62 -0.46
C GLY A 115 3.95 4.61 -1.69
N GLY A 116 3.78 3.48 -2.39
CA GLY A 116 3.09 3.46 -3.68
C GLY A 116 1.63 3.90 -3.60
N CYS A 117 0.89 3.51 -2.57
CA CYS A 117 -0.48 3.98 -2.34
C CYS A 117 -0.52 5.48 -1.99
N GLY A 118 0.41 5.95 -1.15
CA GLY A 118 0.70 7.37 -0.97
C GLY A 118 0.94 8.16 -2.26
N ILE A 119 1.79 7.66 -3.15
CA ILE A 119 2.08 8.25 -4.46
C ILE A 119 0.82 8.28 -5.31
N PHE A 120 0.04 7.21 -5.31
CA PHE A 120 -1.22 7.14 -6.03
C PHE A 120 -2.21 8.22 -5.54
N MET A 121 -2.42 8.32 -4.22
CA MET A 121 -3.26 9.35 -3.61
C MET A 121 -2.81 10.75 -4.00
N ARG A 122 -1.50 11.04 -3.92
CA ARG A 122 -0.96 12.35 -4.29
C ARG A 122 -1.12 12.63 -5.78
N GLY A 123 -0.92 11.63 -6.64
CA GLY A 123 -1.13 11.73 -8.08
C GLY A 123 -2.59 12.00 -8.45
N TYR A 124 -3.53 11.34 -7.76
CA TYR A 124 -4.96 11.58 -7.90
C TYR A 124 -5.34 13.02 -7.54
N LEU A 125 -4.88 13.54 -6.39
CA LEU A 125 -5.12 14.93 -6.01
C LEU A 125 -4.55 15.92 -7.04
N ALA A 126 -3.40 15.60 -7.67
CA ALA A 126 -2.78 16.43 -8.69
C ALA A 126 -3.65 16.56 -9.94
N VAL A 127 -4.06 15.42 -10.52
CA VAL A 127 -4.76 15.38 -11.81
C VAL A 127 -6.19 15.90 -11.71
N HIS A 128 -6.77 15.89 -10.51
CA HIS A 128 -8.08 16.46 -10.21
C HIS A 128 -8.02 17.87 -9.59
N ALA A 129 -6.84 18.48 -9.49
CA ALA A 129 -6.63 19.83 -8.92
C ALA A 129 -7.20 20.02 -7.49
N MET A 130 -7.14 18.96 -6.67
CA MET A 130 -7.57 18.99 -5.26
C MET A 130 -6.43 19.52 -4.39
N ALA A 131 -6.20 20.83 -4.46
CA ALA A 131 -5.06 21.50 -3.83
C ALA A 131 -5.19 21.73 -2.31
N ASP A 132 -6.40 21.55 -1.76
CA ASP A 132 -6.79 21.81 -0.38
C ASP A 132 -6.45 20.68 0.60
N ARG A 133 -5.82 19.61 0.11
CA ARG A 133 -5.61 18.37 0.86
C ARG A 133 -4.16 17.92 0.83
N ARG A 134 -3.76 17.28 1.92
CA ARG A 134 -2.45 16.63 2.10
C ARG A 134 -2.59 15.12 2.07
N VAL A 135 -1.46 14.47 1.82
CA VAL A 135 -1.26 13.02 1.98
C VAL A 135 -0.27 12.81 3.11
N TRP A 136 -0.74 12.15 4.17
CA TRP A 136 0.04 11.77 5.33
C TRP A 136 0.53 10.33 5.19
N LEU A 137 1.82 10.12 5.44
CA LEU A 137 2.51 8.84 5.36
C LEU A 137 3.07 8.52 6.74
N ALA A 138 2.35 7.71 7.50
CA ALA A 138 2.77 7.27 8.82
C ALA A 138 3.39 5.88 8.74
N ASP A 139 4.65 5.76 9.13
CA ASP A 139 5.41 4.51 9.10
C ASP A 139 6.57 4.57 10.09
N SER A 140 7.06 3.41 10.53
CA SER A 140 8.30 3.33 11.29
C SER A 140 9.52 3.69 10.42
N PHE A 141 9.41 3.51 9.10
CA PHE A 141 10.47 3.51 8.11
C PHE A 141 11.63 2.57 8.47
N ALA A 142 11.33 1.58 9.31
CA ALA A 142 12.25 0.60 9.88
C ALA A 142 11.67 -0.83 9.86
N GLY A 143 10.50 -1.01 9.22
CA GLY A 143 9.82 -2.28 9.07
C GLY A 143 8.83 -2.57 10.21
N VAL A 144 8.41 -3.82 10.30
CA VAL A 144 7.40 -4.26 11.28
C VAL A 144 8.08 -4.46 12.65
N PRO A 145 7.53 -3.89 13.74
CA PRO A 145 8.08 -4.12 15.08
C PRO A 145 7.85 -5.56 15.53
N ALA A 146 8.70 -6.04 16.46
CA ALA A 146 8.45 -7.33 17.09
C ALA A 146 7.12 -7.28 17.88
N PRO A 147 6.31 -8.36 17.86
CA PRO A 147 5.05 -8.42 18.60
C PRO A 147 5.22 -8.06 20.08
N SER A 148 4.43 -7.11 20.55
CA SER A 148 4.37 -6.68 21.96
C SER A 148 3.12 -7.17 22.70
N HIS A 149 2.19 -7.80 21.97
CA HIS A 149 0.91 -8.28 22.49
C HIS A 149 0.67 -9.76 22.19
N ALA A 150 -0.06 -10.45 23.07
CA ALA A 150 -0.28 -11.90 22.97
C ALA A 150 -1.05 -12.32 21.69
N ILE A 151 -1.93 -11.45 21.17
CA ILE A 151 -2.66 -11.70 19.91
C ILE A 151 -1.69 -11.78 18.72
N ASP A 152 -0.60 -11.01 18.76
CA ASP A 152 0.41 -10.97 17.71
C ASP A 152 1.56 -11.96 17.96
N ALA A 153 1.54 -12.75 19.04
CA ALA A 153 2.68 -13.57 19.44
C ALA A 153 3.13 -14.63 18.42
N GLY A 154 2.23 -15.02 17.50
CA GLY A 154 2.54 -15.93 16.39
C GLY A 154 3.01 -15.24 15.11
N ASP A 155 2.99 -13.90 15.06
CA ASP A 155 3.42 -13.14 13.89
C ASP A 155 4.95 -13.14 13.76
N THR A 156 5.43 -13.23 12.52
CA THR A 156 6.86 -13.31 12.20
C THR A 156 7.29 -12.30 11.13
N LEU A 157 6.43 -11.33 10.77
CA LEU A 157 6.73 -10.35 9.73
C LEU A 157 7.97 -9.50 10.05
N PHE A 158 8.21 -9.21 11.32
CA PHE A 158 9.43 -8.51 11.77
C PHE A 158 10.74 -9.22 11.37
N GLN A 159 10.69 -10.54 11.12
CA GLN A 159 11.84 -11.33 10.64
C GLN A 159 12.15 -11.09 9.16
N GLN A 160 11.26 -10.39 8.43
CA GLN A 160 11.38 -10.04 7.02
C GLN A 160 11.73 -8.56 6.81
N ASN A 161 12.23 -7.88 7.84
CA ASN A 161 12.58 -6.46 7.76
C ASN A 161 13.71 -6.14 6.79
N ASP A 162 14.50 -7.12 6.33
CA ASP A 162 15.41 -6.91 5.20
C ASP A 162 14.68 -6.59 3.88
N LEU A 163 13.38 -6.88 3.81
CA LEU A 163 12.48 -6.51 2.72
C LEU A 163 11.49 -5.39 3.11
N LEU A 164 10.94 -5.45 4.32
CA LEU A 164 9.87 -4.56 4.77
C LEU A 164 10.38 -3.24 5.34
N ALA A 165 11.63 -3.17 5.81
CA ALA A 165 12.21 -1.92 6.33
C ALA A 165 12.66 -1.01 5.18
N ILE A 166 11.78 -0.09 4.81
CA ILE A 166 12.07 0.94 3.82
C ILE A 166 12.28 2.27 4.51
N SER A 167 13.52 2.77 4.46
CA SER A 167 13.85 4.06 5.05
C SER A 167 13.09 5.21 4.40
N ARG A 168 12.77 6.25 5.18
CA ARG A 168 12.11 7.45 4.68
C ARG A 168 12.80 8.08 3.47
N PRO A 169 14.14 8.23 3.40
CA PRO A 169 14.80 8.76 2.21
C PRO A 169 14.49 7.98 0.91
N LEU A 170 14.29 6.67 0.98
CA LEU A 170 13.89 5.85 -0.18
C LEU A 170 12.43 6.12 -0.58
N VAL A 171 11.55 6.29 0.39
CA VAL A 171 10.14 6.68 0.11
C VAL A 171 10.10 8.08 -0.49
N GLU A 172 10.84 9.04 0.05
CA GLU A 172 10.95 10.37 -0.55
C GLU A 172 11.53 10.33 -1.97
N ASP A 173 12.56 9.52 -2.23
CA ASP A 173 13.10 9.30 -3.58
C ASP A 173 12.04 8.73 -4.53
N ALA A 174 11.22 7.78 -4.06
CA ALA A 174 10.09 7.28 -4.83
C ALA A 174 9.16 8.41 -5.23
N PHE A 175 8.69 9.26 -4.30
CA PHE A 175 7.85 10.41 -4.63
C PHE A 175 8.52 11.39 -5.61
N ARG A 176 9.83 11.65 -5.47
CA ARG A 176 10.59 12.53 -6.40
C ARG A 176 10.61 11.98 -7.83
N ARG A 177 10.70 10.67 -8.03
CA ARG A 177 10.69 10.04 -9.36
C ARG A 177 9.40 10.25 -10.13
N PHE A 178 8.29 10.47 -9.42
CA PHE A 178 6.99 10.78 -10.01
C PHE A 178 6.71 12.29 -10.07
N ASP A 179 7.64 13.14 -9.62
CA ASP A 179 7.45 14.59 -9.47
C ASP A 179 6.24 14.95 -8.57
N LEU A 180 6.05 14.13 -7.52
CA LEU A 180 4.92 14.24 -6.58
C LEU A 180 5.36 14.55 -5.15
N LEU A 181 6.65 14.80 -4.90
CA LEU A 181 7.14 15.24 -3.59
C LEU A 181 7.00 16.77 -3.47
N ASP A 182 5.98 17.22 -2.76
CA ASP A 182 5.77 18.63 -2.42
C ASP A 182 5.41 18.81 -0.94
N ASP A 183 5.09 20.05 -0.53
CA ASP A 183 4.70 20.38 0.83
C ASP A 183 3.34 19.78 1.26
N ARG A 184 2.63 19.11 0.36
CA ARG A 184 1.39 18.40 0.67
C ARG A 184 1.62 16.92 0.96
N VAL A 185 2.86 16.43 0.83
CA VAL A 185 3.27 15.11 1.31
C VAL A 185 3.90 15.29 2.70
N ARG A 186 3.29 14.68 3.71
CA ARG A 186 3.73 14.78 5.11
C ARG A 186 4.10 13.42 5.65
N PHE A 187 5.35 13.28 6.11
CA PHE A 187 5.87 12.04 6.68
C PHE A 187 5.76 12.10 8.20
N VAL A 188 5.28 11.00 8.79
CA VAL A 188 5.17 10.78 10.23
C VAL A 188 6.00 9.55 10.55
N GLU A 189 7.22 9.78 11.02
CA GLU A 189 8.23 8.74 11.23
C GLU A 189 8.27 8.30 12.68
N GLY A 190 8.04 7.01 12.91
CA GLY A 190 8.04 6.37 14.23
C GLY A 190 6.94 5.32 14.38
N LEU A 191 6.88 4.68 15.54
CA LEU A 191 5.84 3.70 15.84
C LEU A 191 4.47 4.39 15.98
N PHE A 192 3.40 3.70 15.63
CA PHE A 192 2.07 4.30 15.58
C PHE A 192 1.57 4.74 16.96
N GLU A 193 1.83 3.94 18.00
CA GLU A 193 1.50 4.25 19.39
C GLU A 193 2.24 5.48 19.93
N GLU A 194 3.39 5.82 19.34
CA GLU A 194 4.19 6.98 19.75
C GLU A 194 3.80 8.24 18.97
N THR A 195 3.44 8.09 17.70
CA THR A 195 3.32 9.22 16.75
C THR A 195 1.88 9.65 16.48
N LEU A 196 0.94 8.71 16.35
CA LEU A 196 -0.43 9.01 15.93
C LEU A 196 -1.27 9.76 16.99
N PRO A 197 -1.17 9.49 18.30
CA PRO A 197 -1.97 10.19 19.31
C PRO A 197 -1.76 11.71 19.31
N GLY A 198 -0.52 12.16 19.04
CA GLY A 198 -0.13 13.57 19.02
C GLY A 198 -0.12 14.22 17.64
N LEU A 199 -0.32 13.45 16.57
CA LEU A 199 -0.35 13.96 15.20
C LEU A 199 -1.52 14.94 15.07
N ASP A 200 -1.37 16.08 14.38
CA ASP A 200 -2.50 16.98 14.07
C ASP A 200 -2.72 17.03 12.56
N THR A 201 -3.62 16.17 12.09
CA THR A 201 -4.00 16.09 10.66
C THR A 201 -5.14 17.05 10.31
N GLY A 202 -5.85 17.58 11.30
CA GLY A 202 -7.24 18.02 11.08
C GLY A 202 -8.16 16.86 10.66
N PRO A 203 -9.29 17.15 9.98
CA PRO A 203 -10.20 16.12 9.46
C PRO A 203 -9.53 15.23 8.41
N LEU A 204 -9.96 13.97 8.34
CA LEU A 204 -9.53 13.00 7.33
C LEU A 204 -10.71 12.64 6.43
N ALA A 205 -10.51 12.65 5.12
CA ALA A 205 -11.46 12.10 4.16
C ALA A 205 -11.22 10.61 3.90
N LEU A 206 -9.97 10.15 4.08
CA LEU A 206 -9.58 8.76 3.90
C LEU A 206 -8.56 8.35 4.97
N LEU A 207 -8.80 7.20 5.58
CA LEU A 207 -7.91 6.54 6.53
C LEU A 207 -7.65 5.11 6.04
N ARG A 208 -6.44 4.84 5.54
CA ARG A 208 -6.00 3.50 5.11
C ARG A 208 -5.04 2.91 6.14
N LEU A 209 -5.36 1.72 6.65
CA LEU A 209 -4.56 0.98 7.61
C LEU A 209 -3.96 -0.26 6.94
N ASP A 210 -2.65 -0.39 7.03
CA ASP A 210 -1.82 -1.43 6.40
C ASP A 210 -0.60 -1.72 7.30
N GLY A 211 -0.89 -1.88 8.60
CA GLY A 211 0.10 -2.02 9.66
C GLY A 211 0.25 -3.44 10.19
N ASP A 212 -0.43 -4.41 9.56
CA ASP A 212 -0.51 -5.84 9.88
C ASP A 212 -0.99 -6.21 11.29
N LEU A 213 -0.27 -5.77 12.32
CA LEU A 213 -0.42 -6.23 13.69
C LEU A 213 -1.73 -5.75 14.34
N PHE A 214 -2.21 -6.52 15.32
CA PHE A 214 -3.31 -6.12 16.20
C PHE A 214 -2.99 -4.77 16.86
N THR A 215 -1.79 -4.64 17.43
CA THR A 215 -1.33 -3.42 18.11
C THR A 215 -1.27 -2.21 17.17
N SER A 216 -0.70 -2.37 15.98
CA SER A 216 -0.68 -1.33 14.94
C SER A 216 -2.08 -0.87 14.54
N THR A 217 -2.98 -1.84 14.30
CA THR A 217 -4.36 -1.57 13.87
C THR A 217 -5.16 -0.85 14.97
N CYS A 218 -5.01 -1.28 16.23
CA CYS A 218 -5.60 -0.61 17.38
C CYS A 218 -5.10 0.83 17.52
N ALA A 219 -3.78 1.04 17.52
CA ALA A 219 -3.19 2.36 17.67
C ALA A 219 -3.69 3.34 16.60
N ALA A 220 -3.76 2.91 15.34
CA ALA A 220 -4.25 3.73 14.25
C ALA A 220 -5.75 4.03 14.34
N LEU A 221 -6.59 3.03 14.61
CA LEU A 221 -8.04 3.24 14.75
C LEU A 221 -8.38 4.15 15.93
N GLU A 222 -7.76 3.93 17.09
CA GLU A 222 -8.00 4.74 18.30
C GLU A 222 -7.57 6.20 18.10
N ALA A 223 -6.44 6.44 17.45
CA ALA A 223 -5.92 7.80 17.26
C ALA A 223 -6.63 8.58 16.14
N LEU A 224 -7.03 7.90 15.05
CA LEU A 224 -7.39 8.58 13.79
C LEU A 224 -8.87 8.44 13.40
N TYR A 225 -9.58 7.39 13.83
CA TYR A 225 -10.95 7.13 13.36
C TYR A 225 -11.90 8.31 13.61
N ASP A 226 -11.78 8.96 14.77
CA ASP A 226 -12.65 10.08 15.14
C ASP A 226 -12.45 11.32 14.27
N ARG A 227 -11.28 11.43 13.62
CA ARG A 227 -10.97 12.52 12.68
C ARG A 227 -11.52 12.28 11.28
N VAL A 228 -11.87 11.03 10.95
CA VAL A 228 -12.50 10.73 9.67
C VAL A 228 -13.83 11.47 9.60
N ALA A 229 -14.03 12.28 8.56
CA ALA A 229 -15.27 13.01 8.36
C ALA A 229 -16.43 12.05 8.01
N PRO A 230 -17.69 12.40 8.34
CA PRO A 230 -18.85 11.70 7.78
C PRO A 230 -18.77 11.65 6.25
N GLY A 231 -19.05 10.48 5.69
CA GLY A 231 -18.85 10.20 4.27
C GLY A 231 -17.42 9.81 3.87
N GLY A 232 -16.45 9.90 4.79
CA GLY A 232 -15.07 9.46 4.57
C GLY A 232 -14.92 7.94 4.60
N TRP A 233 -13.79 7.47 4.08
CA TRP A 233 -13.49 6.04 3.92
C TRP A 233 -12.47 5.55 4.95
N ILE A 234 -12.74 4.38 5.51
CA ILE A 234 -11.79 3.62 6.30
C ILE A 234 -11.48 2.32 5.55
N ILE A 235 -10.22 2.08 5.25
CA ILE A 235 -9.72 0.91 4.52
C ILE A 235 -8.82 0.10 5.47
N ILE A 236 -9.07 -1.20 5.57
CA ILE A 236 -8.29 -2.15 6.35
C ILE A 236 -7.70 -3.18 5.39
N ASP A 237 -6.40 -3.07 5.12
CA ASP A 237 -5.76 -3.84 4.06
C ASP A 237 -5.61 -5.32 4.43
N ASP A 238 -5.29 -5.61 5.69
CA ASP A 238 -4.88 -6.96 6.13
C ASP A 238 -5.99 -7.79 6.80
N TYR A 239 -7.26 -7.36 6.68
CA TYR A 239 -8.36 -7.97 7.43
C TYR A 239 -8.55 -9.47 7.14
N GLY A 240 -8.35 -9.90 5.90
CA GLY A 240 -8.41 -11.30 5.48
C GLY A 240 -7.13 -12.08 5.70
N ALA A 241 -5.98 -11.41 5.70
CA ALA A 241 -4.66 -12.04 5.81
C ALA A 241 -4.18 -12.21 7.25
N VAL A 242 -4.39 -11.19 8.11
CA VAL A 242 -3.79 -11.11 9.44
C VAL A 242 -4.86 -11.17 10.52
N GLN A 243 -4.81 -12.22 11.34
CA GLN A 243 -5.79 -12.46 12.39
C GLN A 243 -5.81 -11.32 13.42
N GLY A 244 -4.64 -10.76 13.78
CA GLY A 244 -4.53 -9.62 14.67
C GLY A 244 -5.27 -8.39 14.17
N CYS A 245 -5.02 -7.99 12.92
CA CYS A 245 -5.74 -6.91 12.23
C CYS A 245 -7.27 -7.08 12.24
N ARG A 246 -7.74 -8.29 11.91
CA ARG A 246 -9.18 -8.62 11.97
C ARG A 246 -9.75 -8.42 13.37
N ILE A 247 -9.11 -9.00 14.39
CA ILE A 247 -9.60 -8.92 15.78
C ILE A 247 -9.64 -7.46 16.24
N ALA A 248 -8.60 -6.67 15.96
CA ALA A 248 -8.56 -5.25 16.30
C ALA A 248 -9.71 -4.47 15.64
N THR A 249 -9.93 -4.72 14.34
CA THR A 249 -11.00 -4.09 13.55
C THR A 249 -12.39 -4.44 14.10
N ASP A 250 -12.65 -5.72 14.32
CA ASP A 250 -13.95 -6.22 14.80
C ASP A 250 -14.24 -5.72 16.22
N MET A 251 -13.24 -5.76 17.11
CA MET A 251 -13.36 -5.25 18.47
C MET A 251 -13.65 -3.74 18.49
N PHE A 252 -12.88 -2.96 17.74
CA PHE A 252 -13.08 -1.51 17.67
C PHE A 252 -14.50 -1.17 17.19
N ARG A 253 -14.95 -1.81 16.11
CA ARG A 253 -16.29 -1.61 15.57
C ARG A 253 -17.39 -2.01 16.55
N HIS A 254 -17.22 -3.15 17.23
CA HIS A 254 -18.17 -3.61 18.25
C HIS A 254 -18.28 -2.61 19.41
N VAL A 255 -17.15 -2.19 20.00
CA VAL A 255 -17.11 -1.25 21.13
C VAL A 255 -17.70 0.10 20.77
N ARG A 256 -17.50 0.57 19.52
CA ARG A 256 -18.01 1.86 19.03
C ARG A 256 -19.43 1.77 18.45
N GLY A 257 -20.04 0.59 18.41
CA GLY A 257 -21.38 0.39 17.84
C GLY A 257 -21.45 0.65 16.34
N ILE A 258 -20.35 0.47 15.61
CA ILE A 258 -20.28 0.72 14.16
C ILE A 258 -20.91 -0.46 13.41
N THR A 259 -22.07 -0.20 12.79
CA THR A 259 -22.86 -1.21 12.07
C THR A 259 -22.82 -1.08 10.56
N THR A 260 -22.17 -0.04 10.01
CA THR A 260 -21.99 0.11 8.56
C THR A 260 -21.34 -1.15 7.98
N PRO A 261 -21.90 -1.78 6.94
CA PRO A 261 -21.34 -2.99 6.35
C PRO A 261 -19.88 -2.83 5.94
N LEU A 262 -19.13 -3.94 6.02
CA LEU A 262 -17.78 -4.02 5.46
C LEU A 262 -17.90 -4.42 3.98
N ASP A 263 -17.38 -3.58 3.10
CA ASP A 263 -17.20 -3.87 1.68
C ASP A 263 -15.95 -4.72 1.51
N ARG A 264 -16.10 -5.91 0.93
CA ARG A 264 -14.97 -6.78 0.58
C ARG A 264 -14.36 -6.30 -0.73
N VAL A 265 -13.09 -5.92 -0.70
CA VAL A 265 -12.35 -5.44 -1.87
C VAL A 265 -11.72 -6.60 -2.62
N ASP A 266 -10.95 -7.41 -1.91
CA ASP A 266 -10.32 -8.60 -2.44
C ASP A 266 -10.25 -9.70 -1.36
N TRP A 267 -9.21 -10.51 -1.39
CA TRP A 267 -9.00 -11.60 -0.46
C TRP A 267 -8.57 -11.18 0.95
N THR A 268 -7.98 -9.99 1.09
CA THR A 268 -7.50 -9.47 2.37
C THR A 268 -8.20 -8.19 2.76
N CYS A 269 -8.42 -7.28 1.82
CA CYS A 269 -8.85 -5.94 2.13
C CYS A 269 -10.36 -5.83 2.30
N VAL A 270 -10.75 -5.06 3.32
CA VAL A 270 -12.12 -4.59 3.51
C VAL A 270 -12.12 -3.07 3.69
N ALA A 271 -13.24 -2.44 3.40
CA ALA A 271 -13.44 -1.02 3.69
C ALA A 271 -14.83 -0.76 4.24
N TRP A 272 -15.03 0.39 4.86
CA TRP A 272 -16.36 0.91 5.10
C TRP A 272 -16.37 2.43 5.06
N ARG A 273 -17.56 2.97 4.81
CA ARG A 273 -17.82 4.40 4.83
C ARG A 273 -18.29 4.86 6.19
N LYS A 274 -17.73 5.96 6.70
CA LYS A 274 -18.18 6.54 7.98
C LYS A 274 -19.55 7.21 7.78
N SER A 275 -20.50 6.86 8.63
CA SER A 275 -21.84 7.46 8.70
C SER A 275 -21.80 8.89 9.25
#